data_AF-A0A0W1DL07-F1
#
_entry.id   AF-A0A0W1DL07-F1
#
_cell.length_a   1.000
_cell.length_b   1.000
_cell.length_c   1.000
_cell.angle_alpha   90.00
_cell.angle_beta   90.00
_cell.angle_gamma   90.00
#
_symmetry.space_group_name_H-M   'P 1'
#
loop_
_entity.id
_entity.type
_entity.pdbx_description
1 polymer ?
#
loop_
_entity_poly.entity_id
_entity_poly.type
_entity_poly.pdbx_seq_one_letter_code
_entity_poly.pdbx_strand_id
1 'polypeptide(L)' 'MGCPGSQSDRYPWTVIHVERRKEYMASLEAASSKQIIAPFAEFLAGLVERGLKGEATAELPAARE' A
#
# COMPACT_ATOMS: atom_id res chain seq x y z
N MET A 1 27.43 -17.28 7.80
CA MET A 1 27.06 -16.34 8.88
C MET A 1 26.32 -15.18 8.23
N GLY A 2 25.02 -15.02 8.50
CA GLY A 2 24.13 -14.10 7.78
C GLY A 2 24.48 -12.62 7.96
N CYS A 3 24.30 -11.84 6.90
CA CYS A 3 24.54 -10.40 6.87
C CYS A 3 23.55 -9.66 7.80
N PRO A 4 24.01 -8.76 8.68
CA PRO A 4 23.12 -7.96 9.52
C PRO A 4 22.61 -6.74 8.74
N GLY A 5 21.29 -6.57 8.73
CA GLY A 5 20.64 -5.32 8.32
C GLY A 5 19.86 -5.40 7.01
N SER A 6 18.64 -5.91 7.07
CA SER A 6 17.61 -5.56 6.09
C SER A 6 16.49 -4.88 6.85
N GLN A 7 16.46 -3.55 6.81
CA GLN A 7 15.44 -2.71 7.46
C GLN A 7 14.02 -2.91 6.87
N SER A 8 13.88 -3.86 5.94
CA SER A 8 12.66 -4.25 5.24
C SER A 8 11.61 -4.91 6.14
N ASP A 9 11.97 -5.34 7.35
CA ASP A 9 11.03 -5.97 8.30
C ASP A 9 10.14 -4.98 9.07
N ARG A 10 10.33 -3.66 8.94
CA ARG A 10 9.54 -2.68 9.73
C ARG A 10 8.24 -2.23 9.09
N TYR A 11 8.02 -2.52 7.81
CA TYR A 11 6.77 -2.21 7.13
C TYR A 11 6.31 -3.42 6.34
N PRO A 12 5.18 -4.05 6.73
CA PRO A 12 4.63 -5.14 5.95
C PRO A 12 4.25 -4.65 4.54
N TRP A 13 4.27 -5.57 3.57
CA TRP A 13 3.82 -5.28 2.21
C TRP A 13 2.40 -4.72 2.23
N THR A 14 2.23 -3.49 1.73
CA THR A 14 0.93 -2.83 1.68
C THR A 14 0.21 -3.24 0.41
N VAL A 15 -0.96 -3.88 0.56
CA VAL A 15 -1.79 -4.32 -0.58
C VAL A 15 -2.90 -3.30 -0.85
N ILE A 16 -3.03 -2.85 -2.09
CA ILE A 16 -4.10 -1.96 -2.53
C ILE A 16 -5.27 -2.81 -3.02
N HIS A 17 -6.44 -2.68 -2.39
CA HIS A 17 -7.64 -3.41 -2.79
C HIS A 17 -8.15 -2.96 -4.16
N VAL A 18 -8.48 -3.91 -5.03
CA VAL A 18 -9.00 -3.63 -6.38
C VAL A 18 -10.33 -2.85 -6.36
N GLU A 19 -11.12 -3.00 -5.30
CA GLU A 19 -12.35 -2.22 -5.08
C GLU A 19 -12.07 -0.72 -4.96
N ARG A 20 -10.91 -0.37 -4.38
CA ARG A 20 -10.45 1.00 -4.19
C ARG A 20 -9.63 1.52 -5.37
N ARG A 21 -9.63 0.81 -6.51
CA ARG A 21 -8.93 1.24 -7.74
C ARG A 21 -9.29 2.65 -8.18
N LYS A 22 -10.56 3.05 -8.02
CA LYS A 22 -11.02 4.39 -8.41
C LYS A 22 -10.35 5.47 -7.57
N GLU A 23 -10.25 5.23 -6.27
CA GLU A 23 -9.67 6.14 -5.28
C GLU A 23 -8.14 6.24 -5.46
N TYR A 24 -7.49 5.10 -5.75
CA TYR A 24 -6.09 5.05 -6.16
C TYR A 24 -5.84 5.86 -7.43
N MET A 25 -6.63 5.66 -8.49
CA MET A 25 -6.44 6.37 -9.75
C MET A 25 -6.68 7.88 -9.61
N ALA A 26 -7.71 8.30 -8.87
CA ALA A 26 -8.00 9.71 -8.65
C ALA A 26 -6.89 10.43 -7.87
N SER A 27 -6.37 9.78 -6.82
CA SER A 27 -5.24 10.33 -6.04
C SER A 27 -3.93 10.34 -6.83
N LEU A 28 -3.68 9.31 -7.65
CA LEU A 28 -2.52 9.25 -8.54
C LEU A 28 -2.57 10.31 -9.65
N GLU A 29 -3.74 10.59 -10.23
CA GLU A 29 -3.92 11.65 -11.22
C GLU A 29 -3.63 13.03 -10.61
N ALA A 30 -4.13 13.29 -9.39
CA ALA A 30 -3.82 14.53 -8.68
C ALA A 30 -2.32 14.68 -8.40
N ALA A 31 -1.65 13.59 -7.99
CA ALA A 31 -0.21 13.59 -7.76
C ALA A 31 0.59 13.80 -9.05
N SER A 32 0.23 13.13 -10.14
CA SER A 32 0.97 13.17 -11.40
C SER A 32 0.72 14.46 -12.18
N SER A 33 -0.55 14.77 -12.48
CA SER A 33 -0.93 15.87 -13.37
C SER A 33 -0.97 17.21 -12.67
N LYS A 34 -1.39 17.24 -11.40
CA LYS A 34 -1.53 18.49 -10.63
C LYS A 34 -0.38 18.72 -9.66
N GLN A 35 0.56 17.77 -9.56
CA GLN A 35 1.70 17.81 -8.62
C GLN A 35 1.24 17.90 -7.14
N ILE A 36 0.02 17.44 -6.85
CA ILE A 36 -0.55 17.44 -5.50
C ILE A 36 -0.43 16.02 -4.93
N ILE A 37 0.66 15.73 -4.22
CA ILE A 37 0.94 14.39 -3.69
C ILE A 37 0.15 14.06 -2.40
N ALA A 38 -0.31 15.08 -1.67
CA ALA A 38 -1.05 14.92 -0.41
C ALA A 38 -2.18 13.86 -0.47
N PRO A 39 -3.14 13.89 -1.41
CA PRO A 39 -4.21 12.90 -1.46
C PRO A 39 -3.71 11.46 -1.69
N PHE A 40 -2.59 11.31 -2.42
CA PHE A 40 -1.98 10.00 -2.64
C PHE A 40 -1.24 9.50 -1.39
N ALA A 41 -0.53 10.38 -0.71
CA ALA A 41 0.15 10.07 0.54
C ALA A 41 -0.84 9.69 1.66
N GLU A 42 -1.95 10.43 1.79
CA GLU A 42 -3.02 10.13 2.75
C GLU A 42 -3.69 8.78 2.46
N PHE A 43 -3.94 8.47 1.18
CA PHE A 43 -4.48 7.18 0.76
C PHE A 43 -3.57 6.02 1.18
N LEU A 44 -2.26 6.15 0.95
CA LEU A 44 -1.27 5.14 1.34
C LEU A 44 -1.12 5.04 2.86
N ALA A 45 -1.09 6.18 3.58
CA ALA A 45 -1.00 6.20 5.03
C ALA A 45 -2.13 5.37 5.66
N GLY A 46 -3.37 5.57 5.22
CA GLY A 46 -4.50 4.78 5.71
C GLY A 46 -4.38 3.29 5.37
N LEU A 47 -3.76 2.91 4.24
CA LEU A 47 -3.51 1.49 3.92
C LEU A 47 -2.43 0.89 4.81
N VAL A 48 -1.35 1.61 5.05
CA VAL A 48 -0.28 1.18 5.96
C VAL A 48 -0.81 1.04 7.38
N GLU A 49 -1.60 2.01 7.87
CA GLU A 49 -2.20 1.94 9.20
C GLU A 49 -3.11 0.72 9.37
N ARG A 50 -3.95 0.39 8.37
CA ARG A 50 -4.76 -0.82 8.37
C ARG A 50 -3.91 -2.10 8.31
N GLY A 51 -2.87 -2.10 7.48
CA GLY A 51 -1.91 -3.22 7.40
C GLY A 51 -1.17 -3.46 8.71
N LEU A 52 -0.75 -2.39 9.40
CA LEU A 52 -0.13 -2.45 10.73
C LEU A 52 -1.10 -2.92 11.82
N LYS A 53 -2.40 -2.59 11.69
CA LYS A 53 -3.46 -3.10 12.56
C LYS A 53 -3.84 -4.56 12.27
N GLY A 54 -3.31 -5.17 11.21
CA GLY A 54 -3.64 -6.53 10.79
C GLY A 54 -4.97 -6.66 10.04
N GLU A 55 -5.55 -5.54 9.59
CA GLU A 55 -6.84 -5.46 8.89
C GLU A 55 -6.66 -5.60 7.36
N ALA A 56 -5.79 -6.51 6.93
CA ALA A 56 -5.51 -6.72 5.50
C ALA A 56 -6.56 -7.65 4.87
N THR A 57 -7.73 -7.10 4.52
CA THR A 57 -8.84 -7.79 3.82
C THR A 57 -8.56 -8.01 2.32
N ALA A 58 -7.29 -8.15 1.93
CA ALA A 58 -6.92 -8.47 0.55
C ALA A 58 -6.58 -9.96 0.53
N GLU A 59 -7.60 -10.77 0.26
CA GLU A 59 -7.42 -12.19 0.03
C GLU A 59 -6.57 -12.37 -1.23
N LEU A 60 -5.29 -12.67 -1.06
CA LEU A 60 -4.46 -13.21 -2.14
C LEU A 60 -5.07 -14.57 -2.52
N PRO A 61 -5.58 -14.75 -3.75
CA PRO A 61 -5.95 -16.08 -4.20
C PRO A 61 -4.70 -16.95 -4.09
N ALA A 62 -4.82 -18.14 -3.49
CA ALA A 62 -3.70 -19.06 -3.30
C ALA A 62 -2.94 -19.19 -4.62
N ALA A 63 -1.65 -18.83 -4.60
CA ALA A 63 -0.79 -18.94 -5.76
C ALA A 63 -0.84 -20.40 -6.23
N ARG A 64 -1.38 -20.62 -7.44
CA ARG A 64 -1.42 -21.94 -8.04
C ARG A 64 0.01 -22.32 -8.41
N GLU A 65 0.45 -23.46 -7.87
CA GLU A 65 1.76 -24.10 -8.08
C GLU A 65 2.02 -24.48 -9.53
#